data_AF-V4HUU5-F1
#
_entry.id   AF-V4HUU5-F1
#
_cell.length_a   1.000
_cell.length_b   1.000
_cell.length_c   1.000
_cell.angle_alpha   90.00
_cell.angle_beta   90.00
_cell.angle_gamma   90.00
#
_symmetry.space_group_name_H-M   'P 1'
#
loop_
_entity.id
_entity.type
_entity.pdbx_description
1 polymer ?
#
loop_
_entity_poly.entity_id
_entity_poly.type
_entity_poly.pdbx_seq_one_letter_code
_entity_poly.pdbx_strand_id
1 'polypeptide(L)'
;MAHHHSMEFIQSSNRSLRHNRALRHTRVVEFKTNLQKSIRQLRKSKKLTQKQLGHIVGVDQATISNFECGKTVMTVDLAFELTLIFGVDFSIENNLSAVESSDDKRTSHG
;
A
#
# COMPACT_ATOMS: atom_id res chain seq x y z
N MET A 1 23.64 -6.43 27.12
CA MET A 1 24.26 -6.81 25.83
C MET A 1 23.26 -7.35 24.80
N ALA A 2 22.18 -8.05 25.17
CA ALA A 2 21.20 -8.60 24.21
C ALA A 2 20.30 -7.56 23.48
N HIS A 3 20.01 -6.41 24.11
CA HIS A 3 19.15 -5.36 23.52
C HIS A 3 19.79 -4.53 22.40
N HIS A 4 21.13 -4.49 22.31
CA HIS A 4 21.82 -3.71 21.28
C HIS A 4 21.86 -4.45 19.93
N HIS A 5 21.93 -5.79 19.97
CA HIS A 5 21.98 -6.63 18.78
C HIS A 5 20.64 -6.71 18.02
N SER A 6 19.51 -6.56 18.71
CA SER A 6 18.19 -6.55 18.06
C SER A 6 17.93 -5.27 17.26
N MET A 7 18.51 -4.14 17.66
CA MET A 7 18.36 -2.86 16.96
C MET A 7 19.19 -2.79 15.66
N GLU A 8 20.39 -3.37 15.64
CA GLU A 8 21.20 -3.40 14.40
C GLU A 8 20.61 -4.34 13.33
N PHE A 9 19.94 -5.42 13.74
CA PHE A 9 19.26 -6.36 12.84
C PHE A 9 17.99 -5.76 12.20
N ILE A 10 17.22 -4.96 12.94
CA ILE A 10 16.07 -4.22 12.38
C ILE A 10 16.53 -3.10 11.43
N GLN A 11 17.73 -2.55 11.66
CA GLN A 11 18.31 -1.51 10.81
C GLN A 11 18.88 -2.05 9.49
N SER A 12 19.40 -3.28 9.45
CA SER A 12 19.94 -3.89 8.21
C SER A 12 18.84 -4.25 7.21
N SER A 13 17.71 -4.81 7.65
CA SER A 13 16.56 -5.13 6.79
C SER A 13 15.89 -3.86 6.21
N ASN A 14 15.90 -2.74 6.95
CA ASN A 14 15.45 -1.43 6.46
C ASN A 14 16.44 -0.74 5.51
N ARG A 15 17.70 -1.17 5.48
CA ARG A 15 18.76 -0.56 4.67
C ARG A 15 18.57 -0.82 3.17
N SER A 16 17.92 -1.93 2.81
CA SER A 16 17.65 -2.34 1.41
C SER A 16 16.57 -1.49 0.72
N LEU A 17 15.42 -1.26 1.35
CA LEU A 17 14.35 -0.44 0.75
C LEU A 17 14.74 1.03 0.58
N ARG A 18 15.51 1.59 1.52
CA ARG A 18 15.94 2.99 1.49
C ARG A 18 16.74 3.33 0.22
N HIS A 19 17.51 2.37 -0.30
CA HIS A 19 18.37 2.59 -1.47
C HIS A 19 17.82 1.95 -2.76
N ASN A 20 16.89 0.99 -2.68
CA ASN A 20 16.30 0.34 -3.85
C ASN A 20 15.07 1.10 -4.40
N ARG A 21 15.31 2.10 -5.28
CA ARG A 21 14.24 2.91 -5.90
C ARG A 21 13.25 2.08 -6.71
N ALA A 22 13.72 1.06 -7.43
CA ALA A 22 12.87 0.21 -8.25
C ALA A 22 11.89 -0.60 -7.39
N LEU A 23 12.38 -1.24 -6.33
CA LEU A 23 11.54 -1.98 -5.38
C LEU A 23 10.52 -1.06 -4.69
N ARG A 24 10.93 0.15 -4.26
CA ARG A 24 9.98 1.12 -3.69
C ARG A 24 8.90 1.53 -4.70
N HIS A 25 9.28 1.75 -5.95
CA HIS A 25 8.31 2.07 -7.01
C HIS A 25 7.31 0.92 -7.19
N THR A 26 7.79 -0.33 -7.29
CA THR A 26 6.93 -1.52 -7.39
C THR A 26 5.95 -1.60 -6.21
N ARG A 27 6.44 -1.42 -4.97
CA ARG A 27 5.58 -1.44 -3.77
C ARG A 27 4.53 -0.33 -3.77
N VAL A 28 4.85 0.86 -4.27
CA VAL A 28 3.88 1.95 -4.43
C VAL A 28 2.81 1.59 -5.48
N VAL A 29 3.19 0.95 -6.59
CA VAL A 29 2.23 0.51 -7.62
C VAL A 29 1.32 -0.60 -7.08
N GLU A 30 1.87 -1.57 -6.35
CA GLU A 30 1.12 -2.64 -5.69
C GLU A 30 0.13 -2.08 -4.67
N PHE A 31 0.58 -1.16 -3.81
CA PHE A 31 -0.28 -0.45 -2.85
C PHE A 31 -1.46 0.21 -3.54
N LYS A 32 -1.20 1.01 -4.59
CA LYS A 32 -2.25 1.70 -5.35
C LYS A 32 -3.25 0.71 -5.92
N THR A 33 -2.78 -0.38 -6.51
CA THR A 33 -3.65 -1.42 -7.09
C THR A 33 -4.52 -2.10 -6.02
N ASN A 34 -3.96 -2.37 -4.84
CA ASN A 34 -4.70 -2.98 -3.75
C ASN A 34 -5.72 -2.02 -3.15
N LEU A 35 -5.36 -0.75 -2.95
CA LEU A 35 -6.28 0.29 -2.49
C LEU A 35 -7.51 0.39 -3.40
N GLN A 36 -7.33 0.40 -4.72
CA GLN A 36 -8.41 0.45 -5.70
C GLN A 36 -9.41 -0.72 -5.54
N LYS A 37 -8.87 -1.95 -5.35
CA LYS A 37 -9.69 -3.14 -5.13
C LYS A 37 -10.42 -3.08 -3.79
N SER A 38 -9.74 -2.66 -2.73
CA SER A 38 -10.30 -2.56 -1.38
C SER A 38 -11.47 -1.58 -1.33
N ILE A 39 -11.37 -0.41 -1.98
CA ILE A 39 -12.47 0.57 -2.05
C ILE A 39 -13.74 -0.08 -2.61
N ARG A 40 -13.60 -0.80 -3.73
CA ARG A 40 -14.74 -1.47 -4.38
C ARG A 40 -15.35 -2.54 -3.49
N GLN A 41 -14.52 -3.34 -2.82
CA GLN A 41 -14.96 -4.40 -1.93
C GLN A 41 -15.68 -3.85 -0.69
N LEU A 42 -15.08 -2.85 -0.03
CA LEU A 42 -15.64 -2.19 1.16
C LEU A 42 -16.96 -1.48 0.85
N ARG A 43 -17.02 -0.76 -0.28
CA ARG A 43 -18.26 -0.12 -0.73
C ARG A 43 -19.37 -1.16 -0.90
N LYS A 44 -19.06 -2.28 -1.57
CA LYS A 44 -20.04 -3.36 -1.79
C LYS A 44 -20.43 -4.06 -0.49
N SER A 45 -19.51 -4.30 0.44
CA SER A 45 -19.82 -4.93 1.73
C SER A 45 -20.75 -4.07 2.59
N LYS A 46 -20.65 -2.74 2.45
CA LYS A 46 -21.58 -1.76 3.05
C LYS A 46 -22.83 -1.50 2.21
N LYS A 47 -23.04 -2.23 1.10
CA LYS A 47 -24.18 -2.10 0.17
C LYS A 47 -24.37 -0.68 -0.41
N LEU A 48 -23.27 0.06 -0.60
CA LEU A 48 -23.29 1.41 -1.15
C LEU A 48 -23.15 1.38 -2.69
N THR A 49 -23.87 2.23 -3.38
CA THR A 49 -23.60 2.58 -4.79
C THR A 49 -22.40 3.52 -4.88
N GLN A 50 -21.76 3.62 -6.05
CA GLN A 50 -20.66 4.57 -6.25
C GLN A 50 -21.13 6.03 -6.03
N LYS A 51 -22.38 6.36 -6.38
CA LYS A 51 -22.98 7.68 -6.12
C LYS A 51 -23.13 7.97 -4.63
N GLN A 52 -23.60 6.98 -3.85
CA GLN A 52 -23.73 7.13 -2.40
C GLN A 52 -22.37 7.29 -1.73
N LEU A 53 -21.37 6.50 -2.12
CA LEU A 53 -20.02 6.67 -1.59
C LEU A 53 -19.47 8.05 -1.94
N GLY A 54 -19.62 8.49 -3.20
CA GLY A 54 -19.18 9.81 -3.64
C GLY A 54 -19.78 10.92 -2.80
N HIS A 55 -21.09 10.86 -2.54
CA HIS A 55 -21.76 11.82 -1.66
C HIS A 55 -21.20 11.84 -0.23
N ILE A 56 -20.82 10.69 0.33
CA ILE A 56 -20.24 10.61 1.68
C ILE A 56 -18.85 11.28 1.73
N VAL A 57 -18.02 11.08 0.70
CA VAL A 57 -16.64 11.60 0.63
C VAL A 57 -16.50 12.90 -0.17
N GLY A 58 -17.63 13.57 -0.47
CA GLY A 58 -17.63 14.87 -1.15
C GLY A 58 -17.16 14.87 -2.61
N VAL A 59 -17.29 13.77 -3.35
CA VAL A 59 -16.93 13.68 -4.78
C VAL A 59 -18.07 13.13 -5.64
N ASP A 60 -17.99 13.28 -6.95
CA ASP A 60 -19.00 12.72 -7.86
C ASP A 60 -18.87 11.19 -8.05
N GLN A 61 -19.91 10.58 -8.61
CA GLN A 61 -19.94 9.13 -8.87
C GLN A 61 -18.84 8.70 -9.87
N ALA A 62 -18.53 9.54 -10.86
CA ALA A 62 -17.53 9.25 -11.88
C ALA A 62 -16.12 9.17 -11.26
N THR A 63 -15.85 10.02 -10.28
CA THR A 63 -14.61 10.07 -9.50
C THR A 63 -14.42 8.77 -8.71
N ILE A 64 -15.47 8.29 -8.03
CA ILE A 64 -15.44 6.96 -7.38
C ILE A 64 -15.18 5.85 -8.40
N SER A 65 -15.84 5.89 -9.56
CA SER A 65 -15.62 4.90 -10.63
C SER A 65 -14.17 4.93 -11.14
N ASN A 66 -13.59 6.12 -11.31
CA ASN A 66 -12.21 6.29 -11.74
C ASN A 66 -11.22 5.73 -10.70
N PHE A 67 -11.49 5.91 -9.41
CA PHE A 67 -10.69 5.30 -8.36
C PHE A 67 -10.77 3.77 -8.38
N GLU A 68 -11.97 3.19 -8.42
CA GLU A 68 -12.14 1.73 -8.46
C GLU A 68 -11.55 1.09 -9.72
N CYS A 69 -11.39 1.86 -10.80
CA CYS A 69 -10.79 1.42 -12.06
C CYS A 69 -9.31 1.81 -12.22
N GLY A 70 -8.72 2.52 -11.25
CA GLY A 70 -7.33 2.98 -11.31
C GLY A 70 -7.02 4.04 -12.36
N LYS A 71 -8.03 4.77 -12.86
CA LYS A 71 -7.88 5.81 -13.88
C LYS A 71 -7.36 7.15 -13.32
N THR A 72 -7.54 7.38 -12.03
CA THR A 72 -7.16 8.63 -11.37
C THR A 72 -6.44 8.35 -10.06
N VAL A 73 -5.44 9.16 -9.75
CA VAL A 73 -4.73 9.12 -8.46
C VAL A 73 -5.59 9.82 -7.41
N MET A 74 -5.86 9.11 -6.31
CA MET A 74 -6.56 9.64 -5.15
C MET A 74 -5.64 10.54 -4.33
N THR A 75 -6.17 11.63 -3.77
CA THR A 75 -5.44 12.46 -2.80
C THR A 75 -5.27 11.73 -1.48
N VAL A 76 -4.27 12.12 -0.68
CA VAL A 76 -4.06 11.53 0.66
C VAL A 76 -5.26 11.78 1.57
N ASP A 77 -5.85 12.98 1.51
CA ASP A 77 -7.03 13.36 2.30
C ASP A 77 -8.20 12.40 2.05
N LEU A 78 -8.51 12.13 0.78
CA LEU A 78 -9.61 11.25 0.42
C LEU A 78 -9.34 9.79 0.78
N ALA A 79 -8.08 9.35 0.65
CA ALA A 79 -7.67 8.03 1.10
C ALA A 79 -7.88 7.89 2.63
N PHE A 80 -7.58 8.94 3.39
CA PHE A 80 -7.81 8.96 4.83
C PHE A 80 -9.29 9.05 5.21
N GLU A 81 -10.13 9.80 4.47
CA GLU A 81 -11.59 9.74 4.71
C GLU A 81 -12.16 8.34 4.55
N LEU A 82 -11.69 7.58 3.55
CA LEU A 82 -12.13 6.21 3.33
C LEU A 82 -11.73 5.28 4.49
N THR A 83 -10.56 5.48 5.12
CA THR A 83 -10.20 4.71 6.32
C THR A 83 -11.15 5.02 7.48
N LEU A 84 -11.52 6.29 7.67
CA LEU A 84 -12.46 6.72 8.71
C LEU A 84 -13.88 6.17 8.49
N ILE A 85 -14.38 6.20 7.25
CA ILE A 85 -15.74 5.74 6.90
C ILE A 85 -15.86 4.22 7.04
N PHE A 86 -14.83 3.48 6.61
CA PHE A 86 -14.87 2.02 6.62
C PHE A 86 -14.33 1.40 7.90
N GLY A 87 -13.61 2.17 8.73
CA GLY A 87 -12.97 1.68 9.95
C GLY A 87 -11.85 0.68 9.66
N VAL A 88 -11.13 0.86 8.55
CA VAL A 88 -10.05 -0.04 8.10
C VAL A 88 -8.79 0.74 7.78
N ASP A 89 -7.63 0.16 8.11
CA ASP A 89 -6.35 0.65 7.60
C ASP A 89 -6.08 -0.04 6.25
N PHE A 90 -5.64 0.73 5.25
CA PHE A 90 -5.23 0.19 3.95
C PHE A 90 -3.78 -0.34 4.00
N SER A 91 -3.38 -0.98 5.09
CA SER A 91 -2.04 -1.53 5.20
C SER A 91 -1.79 -2.58 4.11
N ILE A 92 -0.67 -2.48 3.40
CA ILE A 92 -0.19 -3.60 2.57
C ILE A 92 0.11 -4.75 3.52
N GLU A 93 -0.45 -5.93 3.29
CA GLU A 93 0.05 -7.15 3.94
C GLU A 93 1.54 -7.30 3.60
N ASN A 94 2.37 -6.99 4.60
CA ASN A 94 3.77 -6.73 4.38
C ASN A 94 4.54 -8.05 4.58
N ASN A 95 4.57 -8.91 3.56
CA ASN A 95 5.48 -10.06 3.59
C ASN A 95 6.90 -9.57 3.20
N LEU A 96 7.61 -8.96 4.16
CA LEU A 96 9.00 -8.49 3.99
C LEU A 96 10.00 -9.64 3.86
N SER A 97 9.62 -10.86 4.24
CA SER A 97 10.48 -12.05 4.26
C SER A 97 10.88 -12.54 2.86
N ALA A 98 10.13 -12.19 1.82
CA ALA A 98 10.37 -12.68 0.45
C ALA A 98 11.59 -12.06 -0.26
N VAL A 99 12.28 -11.09 0.37
CA VAL A 99 13.40 -10.34 -0.26
C VAL A 99 14.76 -10.94 0.11
N GLU A 100 14.83 -11.95 0.98
CA GLU A 100 16.09 -12.51 1.49
C GLU A 100 16.82 -13.45 0.51
N SER A 101 16.22 -13.81 -0.64
CA SER A 101 16.71 -14.96 -1.43
C SER A 101 17.47 -14.65 -2.73
N SER A 102 17.66 -13.38 -3.13
CA SER A 102 18.14 -13.08 -4.50
C SER A 102 19.51 -12.38 -4.62
N ASP A 103 20.11 -11.88 -3.54
CA ASP A 103 21.34 -11.08 -3.64
C ASP A 103 22.66 -11.84 -3.35
N ASP A 104 22.63 -13.14 -3.04
CA ASP A 104 23.84 -13.90 -2.67
C ASP A 104 24.46 -14.72 -3.82
N LYS A 105 24.66 -14.13 -5.01
CA LYS A 105 25.43 -14.77 -6.11
C LYS A 105 26.38 -13.85 -6.89
N ARG A 106 26.74 -12.68 -6.38
CA ARG A 106 27.77 -11.82 -7.00
C ARG A 106 28.79 -11.28 -6.00
N THR A 107 29.57 -12.14 -5.36
CA THR A 107 30.96 -11.84 -4.93
C THR A 107 31.72 -13.14 -4.67
N SER A 108 32.20 -13.78 -5.73
CA SER A 108 33.24 -14.82 -5.64
C SER A 108 33.96 -14.89 -6.97
N HIS A 109 34.74 -13.85 -7.28
CA HIS A 109 35.93 -13.95 -8.13
C HIS A 109 37.04 -13.22 -7.36
N GLY A 110 37.89 -14.03 -6.74
CA GLY A 110 39.12 -13.68 -6.05
C GLY A 110 39.89 -14.96 -5.89
#